data_AF-A0A373DDI1-F1
#
_entry.id   AF-A0A373DDI1-F1
#
_cell.length_a   1.000
_cell.length_b   1.000
_cell.length_c   1.000
_cell.angle_alpha   90.00
_cell.angle_beta   90.00
_cell.angle_gamma   90.00
#
_symmetry.space_group_name_H-M   'P 1'
#
loop_
_entity.id
_entity.type
_entity.pdbx_description
1 polymer ?
#
loop_
_entity_poly.entity_id
_entity_poly.type
_entity_poly.pdbx_seq_one_letter_code
_entity_poly.pdbx_strand_id
1 'polypeptide(L)'
;MDALGTYDAYRKFHVGESGMPVAENDVYTKVNVCDSKEDEAALVSTRELPVTMMEADGSEKEEKLPVGTKYYVRATDLENFVDMELSDGRRCRLAVKKSDKGWGFEIDGVYEEDCFEFIPYAG
;
A
#
# COMPACT_ATOMS: atom_id res chain seq x y z
N MET A 1 -7.30 8.06 1.33
CA MET A 1 -6.80 6.93 2.14
C MET A 1 -5.40 7.27 2.56
N ASP A 2 -5.07 7.08 3.84
CA ASP A 2 -3.78 7.48 4.41
C ASP A 2 -3.03 6.24 4.88
N ALA A 3 -2.17 5.74 4.01
CA ALA A 3 -1.25 4.65 4.29
C ALA A 3 -0.07 4.74 3.32
N LEU A 4 1.10 5.08 3.86
CA LEU A 4 2.29 5.39 3.06
C LEU A 4 2.00 6.48 2.01
N GLY A 5 1.32 7.53 2.45
CA GLY A 5 0.88 8.67 1.64
C GLY A 5 -0.64 8.84 1.63
N THR A 6 -1.10 9.97 1.08
CA THR A 6 -2.51 10.29 0.91
C THR A 6 -2.92 10.06 -0.55
N TYR A 7 -3.93 9.21 -0.75
CA TYR A 7 -4.42 8.86 -2.08
C TYR A 7 -5.94 8.89 -2.16
N ASP A 8 -6.48 9.29 -3.31
CA ASP A 8 -7.88 9.03 -3.64
C ASP A 8 -8.11 7.52 -3.74
N ALA A 9 -9.17 7.02 -3.12
CA ALA A 9 -9.46 5.60 -3.05
C ALA A 9 -10.96 5.33 -2.92
N TYR A 10 -11.38 4.12 -3.29
CA TYR A 10 -12.74 3.66 -3.13
C TYR A 10 -12.78 2.30 -2.43
N ARG A 11 -13.94 2.00 -1.83
CA ARG A 11 -14.28 0.70 -1.26
C ARG A 11 -15.68 0.34 -1.73
N LYS A 12 -15.93 -0.95 -1.98
CA LYS A 12 -17.23 -1.42 -2.48
C LYS A 12 -18.18 -1.70 -1.32
N PHE A 13 -19.45 -1.39 -1.55
CA PHE A 13 -20.53 -1.58 -0.59
C PHE A 13 -21.74 -2.18 -1.29
N HIS A 14 -22.51 -2.97 -0.55
CA HIS A 14 -23.84 -3.43 -0.93
C HIS A 14 -24.88 -2.94 0.07
N VAL A 15 -26.16 -3.00 -0.30
CA VAL A 15 -27.27 -2.67 0.61
C VAL A 15 -27.53 -3.89 1.48
N GLY A 16 -27.35 -3.75 2.79
CA GLY A 16 -27.66 -4.81 3.77
C GLY A 16 -29.16 -4.95 4.01
N GLU A 17 -29.55 -5.99 4.75
CA GLU A 17 -30.96 -6.30 5.04
C GLU A 17 -31.71 -5.16 5.74
N SER A 18 -31.01 -4.33 6.51
CA SER A 18 -31.56 -3.13 7.17
C SER A 18 -31.72 -1.93 6.24
N GLY A 19 -31.36 -2.06 4.96
CA GLY A 19 -31.27 -0.95 4.00
C GLY A 19 -30.00 -0.10 4.14
N MET A 20 -29.12 -0.39 5.10
CA MET A 20 -27.88 0.34 5.33
C MET A 20 -26.72 -0.21 4.49
N PRO A 21 -25.76 0.63 4.03
CA PRO A 21 -24.57 0.15 3.32
C PRO A 21 -23.70 -0.75 4.19
N VAL A 22 -23.31 -1.90 3.64
CA VAL A 22 -22.36 -2.84 4.24
C VAL A 22 -21.17 -2.97 3.31
N ALA A 23 -19.96 -2.81 3.86
CA ALA A 23 -18.74 -2.95 3.07
C ALA A 23 -18.57 -4.41 2.61
N GLU A 24 -18.16 -4.62 1.36
CA GLU A 24 -17.88 -5.97 0.86
C GLU A 24 -16.62 -6.58 1.48
N ASN A 25 -15.65 -5.73 1.83
CA ASN A 25 -14.42 -6.05 2.53
C ASN A 25 -13.86 -4.77 3.17
N ASP A 26 -12.74 -4.88 3.90
CA ASP A 26 -12.08 -3.75 4.55
C ASP A 26 -11.00 -3.07 3.68
N VAL A 27 -10.88 -3.48 2.41
CA VAL A 27 -9.81 -3.03 1.52
C VAL A 27 -10.24 -1.80 0.73
N TYR A 28 -9.45 -0.74 0.82
CA TYR A 28 -9.53 0.44 -0.03
C TYR A 28 -8.63 0.23 -1.24
N THR A 29 -9.17 0.49 -2.43
CA THR A 29 -8.43 0.46 -3.71
C THR A 29 -8.15 1.88 -4.16
N LYS A 30 -6.88 2.19 -4.44
CA LYS A 30 -6.45 3.48 -4.97
C LYS A 30 -7.14 3.76 -6.30
N VAL A 31 -7.60 4.99 -6.49
CA VAL A 31 -8.03 5.51 -7.79
C VAL A 31 -6.78 5.83 -8.61
N ASN A 32 -6.65 5.19 -9.78
CA ASN A 32 -5.59 5.54 -10.72
C ASN A 32 -5.97 6.84 -11.44
N VAL A 33 -5.33 7.93 -11.05
CA VAL A 33 -5.56 9.28 -11.63
C VAL A 33 -4.50 9.68 -12.67
N CYS A 34 -3.40 8.94 -12.76
CA CYS A 34 -2.32 9.21 -13.72
C CYS A 34 -2.58 8.45 -15.04
N ASP A 35 -2.32 9.11 -16.17
CA ASP A 35 -2.44 8.52 -17.51
C ASP A 35 -1.37 7.45 -17.76
N SER A 36 -0.20 7.58 -17.12
CA SER A 36 0.88 6.61 -17.17
C SER A 36 1.45 6.35 -15.77
N LYS A 37 2.12 5.20 -15.62
CA LYS A 37 2.83 4.85 -14.39
C LYS A 37 4.06 5.71 -14.14
N GLU A 38 4.66 6.27 -15.20
CA GLU A 38 5.80 7.17 -15.08
C GLU A 38 5.42 8.50 -14.42
N ASP A 39 4.16 8.91 -14.56
CA ASP A 39 3.59 10.11 -13.93
C ASP A 39 3.13 9.85 -12.49
N GLU A 40 3.11 8.58 -12.05
CA GLU A 40 2.73 8.21 -10.70
C GLU A 40 3.90 8.39 -9.73
N ALA A 41 3.66 9.08 -8.61
CA ALA A 41 4.66 9.19 -7.55
C ALA A 41 4.95 7.82 -6.94
N ALA A 42 6.18 7.33 -7.14
CA ALA A 42 6.68 6.11 -6.53
C ALA A 42 7.24 6.37 -5.13
N LEU A 43 7.03 5.43 -4.22
CA LEU A 43 7.80 5.34 -2.99
C LEU A 43 9.12 4.63 -3.32
N VAL A 44 10.25 5.26 -3.01
CA VAL A 44 11.60 4.71 -3.28
C VAL A 44 12.20 4.25 -1.96
N SER A 45 12.55 2.97 -1.81
CA SER A 45 13.06 2.47 -0.53
C SER A 45 14.49 2.91 -0.24
N THR A 46 14.76 3.35 0.98
CA THR A 46 16.10 3.69 1.48
C THR A 46 16.82 2.50 2.13
N ARG A 47 16.09 1.40 2.31
CA ARG A 47 16.54 0.15 2.92
C ARG A 47 15.97 -1.06 2.15
N GLU A 48 16.51 -2.23 2.44
CA GLU A 48 15.89 -3.49 2.03
C GLU A 48 14.56 -3.66 2.78
N LEU A 49 13.50 -4.03 2.06
CA LEU A 49 12.15 -4.19 2.61
C LEU A 49 11.67 -5.64 2.42
N PRO A 50 11.21 -6.32 3.49
CA PRO A 50 10.54 -7.60 3.35
C PRO A 50 9.14 -7.39 2.76
N VAL A 51 8.81 -8.15 1.73
CA VAL A 51 7.51 -8.13 1.06
C VAL A 51 7.02 -9.55 0.81
N THR A 52 5.70 -9.68 0.66
CA THR A 52 5.08 -10.88 0.10
C THR A 52 4.78 -10.63 -1.37
N MET A 53 5.49 -11.32 -2.26
CA MET A 53 5.23 -11.31 -3.69
C MET A 53 3.94 -12.07 -3.99
N MET A 54 3.09 -11.49 -4.84
CA MET A 54 1.87 -12.13 -5.35
C MET A 54 2.13 -12.65 -6.76
N GLU A 55 2.23 -13.97 -6.89
CA GLU A 55 2.51 -14.62 -8.17
C GLU A 55 1.25 -14.74 -9.03
N ALA A 56 1.45 -14.89 -10.35
CA ALA A 56 0.35 -14.96 -11.30
C ALA A 56 -0.56 -16.20 -11.12
N ASP A 57 -0.03 -17.27 -10.52
CA ASP A 57 -0.78 -18.48 -10.18
C ASP A 57 -1.57 -18.35 -8.85
N GLY A 58 -1.50 -17.18 -8.21
CA GLY A 58 -2.14 -16.90 -6.92
C GLY A 58 -1.34 -17.38 -5.72
N SER A 59 -0.15 -17.93 -5.91
CA SER A 59 0.75 -18.25 -4.79
C SER A 59 1.44 -16.99 -4.23
N GLU A 60 1.87 -17.09 -2.98
CA GLU A 60 2.56 -16.03 -2.26
C GLU A 60 3.96 -16.49 -1.86
N LYS A 61 4.93 -15.58 -1.97
CA LYS A 61 6.33 -15.83 -1.60
C LYS A 61 6.93 -14.64 -0.88
N GLU A 62 7.57 -14.89 0.26
CA GLU A 62 8.36 -13.86 0.93
C GLU A 62 9.66 -13.55 0.17
N GLU A 63 9.94 -12.27 -0.01
CA GLU A 63 11.15 -11.77 -0.65
C GLU A 63 11.63 -10.50 0.06
N LYS A 64 12.93 -10.26 0.01
CA LYS A 64 13.51 -8.99 0.45
C LYS A 64 13.93 -8.20 -0.77
N LEU A 65 13.25 -7.09 -1.03
CA LEU A 65 13.53 -6.25 -2.19
C LEU A 65 14.60 -5.22 -1.85
N PRO A 66 15.57 -4.99 -2.76
CA PRO A 66 16.74 -4.17 -2.48
C PRO A 66 16.39 -2.69 -2.27
N VAL A 67 17.35 -1.96 -1.70
CA VAL A 67 17.36 -0.48 -1.65
C VAL A 67 17.14 0.10 -3.06
N GLY A 68 16.44 1.22 -3.14
CA GLY A 68 16.15 1.92 -4.40
C GLY A 68 15.01 1.30 -5.19
N THR A 69 14.31 0.30 -4.64
CA THR A 69 13.12 -0.26 -5.28
C THR A 69 12.01 0.78 -5.30
N LYS A 70 11.35 0.91 -6.46
CA LYS A 70 10.18 1.77 -6.65
C LYS A 70 8.89 0.99 -6.44
N TYR A 71 8.05 1.49 -5.56
CA TYR A 71 6.76 0.93 -5.22
C TYR A 71 5.63 1.90 -5.55
N TYR A 72 4.55 1.38 -6.11
CA TYR A 72 3.36 2.14 -6.46
C TYR A 72 2.17 1.59 -5.68
N VAL A 73 1.60 2.40 -4.79
CA VAL A 73 0.47 1.98 -3.92
C VAL A 73 -0.74 1.61 -4.76
N ARG A 74 -1.42 0.51 -4.41
CA ARG A 74 -2.61 0.02 -5.11
C ARG A 74 -3.79 -0.21 -4.18
N ALA A 75 -3.58 -0.79 -3.02
CA ALA A 75 -4.66 -1.04 -2.06
C ALA A 75 -4.14 -1.21 -0.63
N THR A 76 -5.02 -1.10 0.36
CA THR A 76 -4.69 -1.27 1.77
C THR A 76 -5.95 -1.49 2.60
N ASP A 77 -5.82 -2.17 3.73
CA ASP A 77 -6.85 -2.22 4.78
C ASP A 77 -6.73 -1.09 5.82
N LEU A 78 -5.76 -0.18 5.64
CA LEU A 78 -5.41 0.93 6.55
C LEU A 78 -4.91 0.48 7.93
N GLU A 79 -4.50 -0.77 8.09
CA GLU A 79 -4.10 -1.31 9.38
C GLU A 79 -2.89 -2.24 9.29
N ASN A 80 -2.95 -3.26 8.43
CA ASN A 80 -2.01 -4.38 8.44
C ASN A 80 -1.18 -4.49 7.17
N PHE A 81 -1.65 -3.95 6.04
CA PHE A 81 -0.90 -4.08 4.79
C PHE A 81 -1.12 -2.95 3.81
N VAL A 82 -0.14 -2.80 2.91
CA VAL A 82 -0.26 -2.00 1.68
C VAL A 82 0.14 -2.88 0.51
N ASP A 83 -0.80 -3.12 -0.39
CA ASP A 83 -0.56 -3.76 -1.67
C ASP A 83 -0.01 -2.74 -2.66
N MET A 84 1.06 -3.14 -3.34
CA MET A 84 1.83 -2.30 -4.22
C MET A 84 2.14 -3.03 -5.52
N GLU A 85 2.43 -2.24 -6.55
CA GLU A 85 2.99 -2.71 -7.81
C GLU A 85 4.46 -2.27 -7.89
N LEU A 86 5.32 -3.13 -8.43
CA LEU A 86 6.73 -2.82 -8.72
C LEU A 86 6.87 -2.28 -10.14
N SER A 87 7.98 -1.62 -10.46
CA SER A 87 8.22 -1.06 -11.81
C SER A 87 8.01 -2.06 -12.96
N ASP A 88 8.34 -3.33 -12.75
CA ASP A 88 8.18 -4.42 -13.74
C ASP A 88 6.76 -4.98 -13.85
N GLY A 89 5.81 -4.43 -13.09
CA GLY A 89 4.39 -4.81 -13.10
C GLY A 89 4.03 -5.94 -12.14
N ARG A 90 5.00 -6.56 -11.45
CA ARG A 90 4.71 -7.53 -10.39
C ARG A 90 4.01 -6.84 -9.22
N ARG A 91 3.20 -7.61 -8.48
CA ARG A 91 2.52 -7.14 -7.28
C ARG A 91 3.18 -7.70 -6.04
N CYS A 92 3.27 -6.87 -5.01
CA CYS A 92 3.75 -7.27 -3.71
C CYS A 92 2.89 -6.65 -2.62
N ARG A 93 2.88 -7.28 -1.45
CA ARG A 93 2.29 -6.77 -0.22
C ARG A 93 3.39 -6.39 0.74
N LEU A 94 3.32 -5.16 1.26
CA LEU A 94 4.13 -4.72 2.37
C LEU A 94 3.30 -4.84 3.65
N ALA A 95 3.79 -5.61 4.62
CA ALA A 95 3.19 -5.66 5.94
C ALA A 95 3.50 -4.35 6.68
N VAL A 96 2.48 -3.74 7.25
CA VAL A 96 2.58 -2.50 8.02
C VAL A 96 1.87 -2.65 9.35
N LYS A 97 2.24 -1.80 10.31
CA LYS A 97 1.51 -1.64 11.57
C LYS A 97 1.35 -0.15 11.84
N LYS A 98 0.22 0.27 12.40
CA LYS A 98 0.09 1.65 12.91
C LYS A 98 1.18 1.95 13.93
N SER A 99 1.85 3.08 13.74
CA SER A 99 2.92 3.54 14.61
C SER A 99 2.39 3.95 15.98
N ASP A 100 3.17 3.66 17.03
CA ASP A 100 2.85 4.06 18.40
C ASP A 100 3.01 5.60 18.60
N LYS A 101 3.52 6.32 17.58
CA LYS A 101 3.59 7.79 17.54
C LYS A 101 2.23 8.46 17.30
N GLY A 102 1.16 7.69 17.08
CA GLY A 102 -0.19 8.19 16.83
C GLY A 102 -0.46 8.61 15.39
N TRP A 103 0.53 8.50 14.51
CA TRP A 103 0.49 8.82 13.09
C TRP A 103 1.47 7.93 12.32
N GLY A 104 1.12 7.61 11.07
CA GLY A 104 1.95 6.86 10.15
C GLY A 104 2.05 5.37 10.50
N PHE A 105 2.93 4.67 9.80
CA PHE A 105 3.12 3.24 9.90
C PHE A 105 4.56 2.84 10.24
N GLU A 106 4.70 1.62 10.74
CA GLU A 106 5.96 0.90 10.90
C GLU A 106 5.98 -0.29 9.93
N ILE A 107 7.15 -0.51 9.32
CA ILE A 107 7.45 -1.62 8.42
C ILE A 107 8.63 -2.36 9.03
N ASP A 108 8.42 -3.63 9.40
CA ASP A 108 9.43 -4.43 10.10
C ASP A 108 10.00 -3.72 11.36
N GLY A 109 9.10 -3.08 12.12
CA GLY A 109 9.42 -2.32 13.33
C GLY A 109 10.14 -0.98 13.09
N VAL A 110 10.26 -0.53 11.83
CA VAL A 110 10.89 0.74 11.48
C VAL A 110 9.88 1.71 10.90
N TYR A 111 9.91 2.95 11.41
CA TYR A 111 8.98 3.99 11.01
C TYR A 111 9.09 4.30 9.51
N GLU A 112 7.95 4.55 8.87
CA GLU A 112 7.83 4.68 7.41
C GLU A 112 8.78 5.72 6.79
N GLU A 113 8.98 6.86 7.46
CA GLU A 113 9.89 7.93 7.00
C GLU A 113 11.36 7.47 6.93
N ASP A 114 11.75 6.45 7.69
CA ASP A 114 13.08 5.84 7.64
C ASP A 114 13.15 4.70 6.61
N CYS A 115 12.03 4.34 5.97
CA CYS A 115 11.94 3.27 4.98
C CYS A 115 11.93 3.77 3.54
N PHE A 116 11.52 5.02 3.30
CA PHE A 116 11.35 5.60 1.97
C PHE A 116 11.97 7.00 1.85
N GLU A 117 12.43 7.36 0.66
CA GLU A 117 13.02 8.69 0.38
C GLU A 117 12.02 9.83 0.58
N PHE A 118 10.75 9.57 0.28
CA PHE A 118 9.65 10.52 0.42
C PHE A 118 8.31 9.78 0.49
N ILE A 119 7.38 10.29 1.30
CA ILE A 119 6.02 9.77 1.44
C ILE A 119 5.02 10.91 1.22
N PRO A 120 4.11 10.81 0.23
CA PRO A 120 3.27 11.92 -0.20
C PRO A 120 2.00 12.06 0.65
N TYR A 121 2.12 12.40 1.93
CA TYR A 121 0.96 12.78 2.73
C TYR A 121 0.48 14.19 2.41
N ALA A 122 -0.84 14.37 2.31
CA ALA A 122 -1.46 15.68 2.21
C ALA A 122 -1.74 16.23 3.62
N GLY A 123 -1.57 17.55 3.80
CA GLY A 123 -1.89 18.28 5.02
C GLY A 123 -3.05 19.25 4.85
#